data_AF-A0A933JCJ9-F1
#
_entry.id   AF-A0A933JCJ9-F1
#
_cell.length_a   1.000
_cell.length_b   1.000
_cell.length_c   1.000
_cell.angle_alpha   90.00
_cell.angle_beta   90.00
_cell.angle_gamma   90.00
#
_symmetry.space_group_name_H-M   'P 1'
#
loop_
_entity.id
_entity.type
_entity.pdbx_description
1 polymer ?
#
loop_
_entity_poly.entity_id
_entity_poly.type
_entity_poly.pdbx_seq_one_letter_code
_entity_poly.pdbx_strand_id
1 'polypeptide(L)'
;MKELLVICQEMQGEYVGVFNRGWATSYSCEFVDAATELFKIYSNGKITPPIRGQGTRYFLTAIFDLLSALFSSNGIRSCRKSAMNRDSVRYLFEAHIHRKL
;
A
#
# COMPACT_ATOMS: atom_id res chain seq x y z
N MET A 1 -7.40 -13.32 3.35
CA MET A 1 -6.88 -12.70 2.09
C MET A 1 -7.97 -12.00 1.30
N LYS A 2 -9.06 -12.67 0.90
CA LYS A 2 -10.20 -12.00 0.22
C LYS A 2 -10.78 -10.84 1.03
N GLU A 3 -10.92 -11.01 2.34
CA GLU A 3 -11.39 -9.97 3.27
C GLU A 3 -10.51 -8.72 3.28
N LEU A 4 -9.18 -8.85 3.25
CA LEU A 4 -8.26 -7.70 3.19
C LEU A 4 -8.43 -6.91 1.88
N LEU A 5 -8.66 -7.61 0.76
CA LEU A 5 -8.91 -6.95 -0.53
C LEU A 5 -10.25 -6.22 -0.55
N VAL A 6 -11.28 -6.78 0.09
CA VAL A 6 -12.58 -6.11 0.26
C VAL A 6 -12.42 -4.83 1.07
N ILE A 7 -11.72 -4.88 2.21
CA ILE A 7 -11.43 -3.69 3.02
C ILE A 7 -10.66 -2.65 2.20
N CYS A 8 -9.61 -3.07 1.47
CA CYS A 8 -8.88 -2.16 0.60
C CYS A 8 -9.79 -1.56 -0.49
N GLN A 9 -10.72 -2.32 -1.06
CA GLN A 9 -11.63 -1.83 -2.10
C GLN A 9 -12.68 -0.85 -1.56
N GLU A 10 -13.23 -1.10 -0.38
CA GLU A 10 -14.24 -0.24 0.24
C GLU A 10 -13.63 1.06 0.77
N MET A 11 -12.39 1.01 1.25
CA MET A 11 -11.73 2.11 1.95
C MET A 11 -10.62 2.81 1.11
N GLN A 12 -10.63 2.61 -0.21
CA GLN A 12 -9.61 3.09 -1.17
C GLN A 12 -9.47 4.61 -1.36
N GLY A 13 -10.11 5.43 -0.53
CA GLY A 13 -9.92 6.88 -0.54
C GLY A 13 -10.89 7.59 0.39
N GLU A 14 -10.35 8.15 1.46
CA GLU A 14 -11.08 9.06 2.32
C GLU A 14 -10.64 10.49 2.10
N TYR A 15 -11.60 11.41 2.14
CA TYR A 15 -11.29 12.81 2.25
C TYR A 15 -10.80 13.06 3.67
N VAL A 16 -9.48 13.20 3.86
CA VAL A 16 -8.93 13.51 5.17
C VAL A 16 -9.15 15.00 5.42
N GLY A 17 -10.33 15.30 5.94
CA GLY A 17 -10.65 16.62 6.46
C GLY A 17 -9.69 16.97 7.60
N VAL A 18 -8.91 18.03 7.39
CA VAL A 18 -8.34 18.90 8.43
C VAL A 18 -7.30 18.24 9.36
N PHE A 19 -6.06 18.05 8.89
CA PHE A 19 -4.94 18.10 9.84
C PHE A 19 -3.69 18.84 9.41
N ASN A 20 -3.53 19.30 8.16
CA ASN A 20 -2.55 20.33 7.80
C ASN A 20 -2.77 20.83 6.36
N ARG A 21 -3.27 22.07 6.22
CA ARG A 21 -3.20 22.94 5.01
C ARG A 21 -3.36 22.24 3.64
N GLY A 22 -4.59 21.91 3.24
CA GLY A 22 -4.91 21.57 1.85
C GLY A 22 -5.91 20.44 1.68
N TRP A 23 -6.54 20.39 0.51
CA TRP A 23 -7.46 19.34 0.07
C TRP A 23 -6.65 18.08 -0.24
N ALA A 24 -6.20 17.37 0.78
CA ALA A 24 -5.35 16.19 0.63
C ALA A 24 -6.20 14.92 0.80
N THR A 25 -6.38 14.17 -0.29
CA THR A 25 -6.91 12.81 -0.23
C THR A 25 -5.83 11.85 0.25
N SER A 26 -6.13 11.01 1.23
CA SER A 26 -5.23 9.94 1.69
C SER A 26 -6.00 8.62 1.83
N TYR A 27 -5.29 7.55 2.14
CA TYR A 27 -5.89 6.26 2.44
C TYR A 27 -6.48 6.30 3.85
N SER A 28 -7.61 5.61 4.09
CA SER A 28 -8.13 5.45 5.44
C SER A 28 -7.16 4.62 6.31
N CYS A 29 -7.33 4.68 7.62
CA CYS A 29 -6.57 3.84 8.54
C CYS A 29 -6.79 2.35 8.25
N GLU A 30 -8.05 1.95 8.01
CA GLU A 30 -8.46 0.58 7.68
C GLU A 30 -7.84 0.09 6.38
N PHE A 31 -7.79 0.96 5.35
CA PHE A 31 -7.07 0.64 4.11
C PHE A 31 -5.60 0.39 4.38
N VAL A 32 -4.96 1.28 5.14
CA VAL A 32 -3.52 1.16 5.46
C VAL A 32 -3.24 -0.11 6.26
N ASP A 33 -4.09 -0.45 7.23
CA ASP A 33 -3.94 -1.64 8.06
C ASP A 33 -4.12 -2.92 7.22
N ALA A 34 -5.16 -2.99 6.39
CA ALA A 34 -5.36 -4.12 5.48
C ALA A 34 -4.22 -4.27 4.46
N ALA A 35 -3.75 -3.15 3.89
CA ALA A 35 -2.63 -3.14 2.96
C ALA A 35 -1.30 -3.54 3.65
N THR A 36 -1.12 -3.16 4.92
CA THR A 36 0.04 -3.57 5.73
C THR A 36 0.05 -5.07 5.94
N GLU A 37 -1.10 -5.67 6.25
CA GLU A 37 -1.21 -7.13 6.39
C GLU A 37 -0.95 -7.86 5.06
N LEU A 38 -1.48 -7.34 3.94
CA LEU A 38 -1.14 -7.87 2.62
C LEU A 38 0.38 -7.81 2.36
N PHE A 39 1.02 -6.69 2.70
CA PHE A 39 2.47 -6.55 2.56
C PHE A 39 3.23 -7.59 3.41
N LYS A 40 2.83 -7.82 4.66
CA LYS A 40 3.42 -8.85 5.53
C LYS A 40 3.28 -10.26 4.97
N ILE A 41 2.09 -10.59 4.44
CA ILE A 41 1.81 -11.89 3.81
C ILE A 41 2.74 -12.11 2.62
N TYR A 42 2.82 -11.14 1.70
CA TYR A 42 3.64 -11.31 0.48
C TYR A 42 5.14 -11.16 0.71
N SER A 43 5.55 -10.45 1.75
CA SER A 43 6.94 -10.48 2.22
C SER A 43 7.28 -11.77 2.98
N ASN A 44 6.32 -12.69 3.15
CA ASN A 44 6.48 -13.95 3.89
C ASN A 44 7.00 -13.73 5.32
N GLY A 45 6.54 -12.66 5.98
CA GLY A 45 7.04 -12.25 7.29
C GLY A 45 8.51 -11.81 7.31
N LYS A 46 9.21 -11.80 6.17
CA LYS A 46 10.55 -11.22 6.01
C LYS A 46 10.40 -9.71 5.89
N ILE A 47 10.00 -9.09 6.99
CA ILE A 47 9.81 -7.65 7.12
C ILE A 47 11.15 -6.92 7.14
N THR A 48 12.25 -7.64 7.39
CA THR A 48 13.61 -7.11 7.29
C THR A 48 14.07 -7.14 5.82
N PRO A 49 14.06 -6.01 5.09
CA PRO A 49 14.84 -5.92 3.87
C PRO A 49 16.29 -6.30 4.20
N PRO A 50 16.93 -7.20 3.42
CA PRO A 50 18.31 -7.61 3.69
C PRO A 50 19.22 -6.37 3.65
N ILE A 51 19.70 -5.95 4.84
CA ILE A 51 20.75 -4.96 5.14
C ILE A 51 21.10 -4.09 3.92
N ARG A 52 20.64 -2.82 3.90
CA ARG A 52 20.90 -1.76 2.89
C ARG A 52 21.86 -2.21 1.77
N GLY A 53 21.30 -2.75 0.71
CA GLY A 53 22.05 -3.24 -0.45
C GLY A 53 21.12 -3.46 -1.65
N GLN A 54 21.69 -3.75 -2.82
CA GLN A 54 20.94 -3.99 -4.07
C GLN A 54 19.81 -5.02 -3.88
N GLY A 55 20.05 -6.08 -3.08
CA GLY A 55 19.06 -7.13 -2.79
C GLY A 55 17.77 -6.62 -2.14
N THR A 56 17.85 -5.59 -1.28
CA THR A 56 16.67 -4.94 -0.67
C THR A 56 15.81 -4.24 -1.72
N ARG A 57 16.45 -3.51 -2.64
CA ARG A 57 15.73 -2.75 -3.67
C ARG A 57 14.98 -3.69 -4.61
N TYR A 58 15.62 -4.80 -5.03
CA TYR A 58 14.97 -5.80 -5.87
C TYR A 58 13.80 -6.48 -5.16
N PHE A 59 13.95 -6.85 -3.89
CA PHE A 59 12.88 -7.45 -3.10
C PHE A 59 11.65 -6.53 -2.99
N LEU A 60 11.85 -5.26 -2.57
CA LEU A 60 10.74 -4.30 -2.47
C LEU A 60 10.08 -4.02 -3.81
N THR A 61 10.87 -3.93 -4.89
CA THR A 61 10.33 -3.73 -6.24
C THR A 61 9.41 -4.88 -6.65
N ALA A 62 9.80 -6.13 -6.37
CA ALA A 62 8.98 -7.30 -6.66
C ALA A 62 7.66 -7.30 -5.86
N ILE A 63 7.70 -6.91 -4.58
CA ILE A 63 6.49 -6.77 -3.76
C ILE A 63 5.59 -5.65 -4.30
N PHE A 64 6.16 -4.51 -4.71
CA PHE A 64 5.38 -3.41 -5.27
C PHE A 64 4.70 -3.79 -6.59
N ASP A 65 5.38 -4.56 -7.45
CA ASP A 65 4.81 -5.09 -8.67
C ASP A 65 3.65 -6.04 -8.39
N LEU A 66 3.85 -6.97 -7.47
CA LEU A 66 2.83 -7.93 -7.07
C LEU A 66 1.61 -7.21 -6.51
N LEU A 67 1.79 -6.28 -5.58
CA LEU A 67 0.69 -5.54 -4.97
C LEU A 67 0.00 -4.62 -5.99
N SER A 68 0.75 -4.01 -6.93
CA SER A 68 0.15 -3.21 -8.00
C SER A 68 -0.74 -4.05 -8.90
N ALA A 69 -0.29 -5.24 -9.31
CA ALA A 69 -1.09 -6.18 -10.09
C ALA A 69 -2.30 -6.70 -9.31
N LEU A 70 -2.11 -7.03 -8.04
CA LEU A 70 -3.18 -7.49 -7.15
C LEU A 70 -4.26 -6.43 -6.96
N PHE A 71 -3.88 -5.20 -6.62
CA PHE A 71 -4.82 -4.11 -6.45
C PHE A 71 -5.54 -3.78 -7.76
N SER A 72 -4.80 -3.65 -8.87
CA SER A 72 -5.38 -3.32 -10.17
C SER A 72 -6.36 -4.39 -10.66
N SER A 73 -6.03 -5.68 -10.51
CA SER A 73 -6.92 -6.79 -10.92
C SER A 73 -8.19 -6.90 -10.07
N ASN A 74 -8.17 -6.37 -8.84
CA ASN A 74 -9.36 -6.30 -7.97
C ASN A 74 -10.09 -4.94 -8.05
N GLY A 75 -9.72 -4.08 -9.02
CA GLY A 75 -10.36 -2.77 -9.19
C GLY A 75 -10.05 -1.76 -8.08
N ILE A 76 -9.02 -2.03 -7.27
CA ILE A 76 -8.57 -1.14 -6.19
C ILE A 76 -7.78 0.02 -6.80
N ARG A 77 -8.17 1.24 -6.44
CA ARG A 77 -7.65 2.52 -6.93
C ARG A 77 -6.83 3.22 -5.85
N SER A 78 -6.01 4.19 -6.26
CA SER A 78 -5.32 5.07 -5.33
C SER A 78 -6.30 5.97 -4.58
N CYS A 79 -5.83 6.58 -3.49
CA CYS A 79 -6.58 7.58 -2.74
C CYS A 79 -7.03 8.79 -3.58
N ARG A 80 -6.42 8.99 -4.77
CA ARG A 80 -6.79 10.00 -5.77
C ARG A 80 -7.65 9.45 -6.93
N LYS A 81 -8.20 8.24 -6.75
CA LYS A 81 -9.01 7.50 -7.74
C LYS A 81 -8.28 7.12 -9.03
N SER A 82 -6.95 7.21 -9.08
CA SER A 82 -6.15 6.71 -10.22
C SER A 82 -5.97 5.20 -10.13
N ALA A 83 -5.60 4.56 -11.24
CA ALA A 83 -5.20 3.16 -11.21
C ALA A 83 -4.02 2.94 -10.26
N MET A 84 -3.99 1.79 -9.59
CA MET A 84 -2.97 1.48 -8.60
C MET A 84 -1.70 0.89 -9.26
N ASN A 85 -0.82 1.77 -9.72
CA ASN A 85 0.46 1.40 -10.33
C ASN A 85 1.59 1.21 -9.29
N ARG A 86 2.75 0.73 -9.73
CA ARG A 86 3.94 0.53 -8.89
C ARG A 86 4.31 1.79 -8.08
N ASP A 87 4.27 2.97 -8.70
CA ASP A 87 4.61 4.22 -8.01
C ASP A 87 3.61 4.57 -6.90
N SER A 88 2.33 4.30 -7.11
CA SER A 88 1.28 4.51 -6.11
C SER A 88 1.42 3.54 -4.93
N VAL A 89 1.80 2.28 -5.21
CA VAL A 89 2.11 1.29 -4.16
C VAL A 89 3.40 1.66 -3.41
N ARG A 90 4.44 2.13 -4.11
CA ARG A 90 5.65 2.65 -3.46
C ARG A 90 5.31 3.82 -2.54
N TYR A 91 4.49 4.76 -3.00
CA TYR A 91 4.02 5.87 -2.18
C TYR A 91 3.23 5.38 -0.96
N LEU A 92 2.30 4.44 -1.14
CA LEU A 92 1.55 3.82 -0.03
C LEU A 92 2.51 3.22 1.01
N PHE A 93 3.57 2.55 0.56
CA PHE A 93 4.59 1.99 1.44
C PHE A 93 5.39 3.07 2.19
N GLU A 94 5.96 4.01 1.45
CA GLU A 94 6.82 5.09 1.99
C GLU A 94 6.06 6.10 2.84
N ALA A 95 4.78 6.33 2.58
CA ALA A 95 3.98 7.29 3.35
C ALA A 95 3.30 6.64 4.57
N HIS A 96 2.90 5.36 4.47
CA HIS A 96 2.02 4.73 5.45
C HIS A 96 2.54 3.40 6.00
N ILE A 97 2.77 2.39 5.15
CA ILE A 97 3.04 1.01 5.60
C ILE A 97 4.36 0.91 6.38
N HIS A 98 5.44 1.53 5.90
CA HIS A 98 6.77 1.36 6.52
C HIS A 98 6.84 1.85 7.98
N ARG A 99 5.92 2.73 8.40
CA ARG A 99 5.84 3.24 9.78
C ARG A 99 5.12 2.29 10.72
N LYS A 100 4.41 1.29 10.17
CA LYS A 100 3.61 0.29 10.88
C LYS A 100 4.23 -1.11 10.84
N LEU A 101 5.35 -1.27 10.13
CA LEU A 101 6.17 -2.49 10.09
C LEU A 101 7.26 -2.43 11.16
#